data_AF-A0A957YQ58-F1
#
_entry.id   AF-A0A957YQ58-F1
#
_cell.length_a   1.000
_cell.length_b   1.000
_cell.length_c   1.000
_cell.angle_alpha   90.00
_cell.angle_beta   90.00
_cell.angle_gamma   90.00
#
_symmetry.space_group_name_H-M   'P 1'
#
loop_
_entity.id
_entity.type
_entity.pdbx_description
1 polymer ?
#
loop_
_entity_poly.entity_id
_entity_poly.type
_entity_poly.pdbx_seq_one_letter_code
_entity_poly.pdbx_strand_id
1 'polypeptide(L)'
;HRLYGVGESLLGGHLTLPAGALPHLDSVALPPLLGLELLHRQADRAGQDDVSRRLQTVVADLEAGEALTRRDQIAALDDFRREFEQISEQHIANHGRLAVFVDDLDRCLPDKAVEVLEAVKLFLDVPGCVFVLGVARDVIEEGIRVRYADYRARLDGTHYLEKIIQIPFSLPPIAREAVAGYVRDVTGGSLPDARCETVFTVGLEPNPRRIKRTLNIFLLLWRLAQNRADLAETIKPVRLAKIIIIQQYHPRLFQLIVSAPYYLIDLEKRLREQRRGNLRTEGHPSDESDADISAGPLADFLGRSLLRDLLTCTAPSEPDANFDNALGPTGVREYVYLTRSTVEEATADRHDQTALPFEPQMVTIPAGPFLMGTPESEMPELEKLGLKRKVLNREVPQHEIDLSAYAIQRYPVTNVEFGRFIDEQGYQIRDYWTEAGWQQKERDGWTQPRYWADSRWNDPAQPVVGVSWYEAAAYAAWLAAKTNRPYRLPTEAEWEKAARGSDGRRYPWGNDWQPESCNNKANGLGRTTPVGQYLPTGDSPFGAGDMAGQVWEWCSSKYGGGGDKPQFDYPYRPNDGREDVEGTDTRILRGGSWNNDAAVCRCGFRSRGYPYSWDYFGMCQEK
;
A
#
# COMPACT_ATOMS: atom_id res chain seq x y z
N HIS A 1 27.83 17.24 33.11
CA HIS A 1 28.94 16.85 34.01
C HIS A 1 29.26 17.82 35.17
N ARG A 2 28.28 18.55 35.74
CA ARG A 2 28.37 19.02 37.16
C ARG A 2 27.05 19.31 37.89
N LEU A 3 25.89 19.14 37.23
CA LEU A 3 24.59 18.94 37.91
C LEU A 3 23.80 17.76 37.31
N TYR A 4 24.13 17.38 36.08
CA TYR A 4 23.75 16.12 35.47
C TYR A 4 25.03 15.31 35.23
N GLY A 5 25.25 14.30 36.05
CA GLY A 5 26.21 13.23 35.81
C GLY A 5 25.57 12.18 34.92
N VAL A 6 25.08 12.57 33.74
CA VAL A 6 24.61 11.65 32.72
C VAL A 6 25.73 11.55 31.69
N GLY A 7 26.48 10.45 31.78
CA GLY A 7 27.33 10.01 30.69
C GLY A 7 26.46 9.67 29.48
N GLU A 8 27.01 9.86 28.29
CA GLU A 8 26.40 9.50 27.01
C GLU A 8 25.79 8.08 27.08
N SER A 9 24.47 7.98 26.83
CA SER A 9 23.75 6.80 26.32
C SER A 9 22.30 6.77 26.83
N LEU A 10 21.38 7.47 26.15
CA LEU A 10 19.94 7.15 26.22
C LEU A 10 19.29 7.24 24.82
N LEU A 11 19.95 6.62 23.85
CA LEU A 11 19.36 6.25 22.54
C LEU A 11 19.57 4.76 22.20
N GLY A 12 19.97 3.94 23.18
CA GLY A 12 20.05 2.49 23.06
C GLY A 12 19.94 1.88 24.45
N GLY A 13 18.99 0.97 24.65
CA GLY A 13 18.64 0.45 25.97
C GLY A 13 19.69 -0.48 26.54
N HIS A 14 20.32 -0.10 27.66
CA HIS A 14 20.89 -1.03 28.63
C HIS A 14 20.75 -0.45 30.05
N LEU A 15 20.19 -1.25 30.97
CA LEU A 15 20.15 -0.98 32.42
C LEU A 15 21.41 -1.57 33.07
N THR A 16 22.07 -0.79 33.94
CA THR A 16 23.22 -1.23 34.74
C THR A 16 22.76 -1.79 36.08
N LEU A 17 23.03 -3.07 36.33
CA LEU A 17 22.78 -3.73 37.63
C LEU A 17 23.95 -3.50 38.62
N PRO A 18 23.69 -3.45 39.95
CA PRO A 18 24.76 -3.35 40.94
C PRO A 18 25.70 -4.56 40.94
N ALA A 19 26.99 -4.31 41.14
CA ALA A 19 28.04 -5.32 41.10
C ALA A 19 27.77 -6.46 42.10
N GLY A 20 27.73 -7.71 41.60
CA GLY A 20 27.53 -8.92 42.41
C GLY A 20 26.11 -9.51 42.39
N ALA A 21 25.16 -8.89 41.68
CA ALA A 21 23.78 -9.40 41.61
C ALA A 21 23.64 -10.77 40.93
N LEU A 22 24.50 -11.11 39.96
CA LEU A 22 24.54 -12.39 39.26
C LEU A 22 25.99 -12.78 38.90
N PRO A 23 26.63 -13.74 39.59
CA PRO A 23 27.90 -14.29 39.13
C PRO A 23 27.65 -15.11 37.86
N HIS A 24 28.44 -14.88 36.81
CA HIS A 24 28.47 -15.58 35.50
C HIS A 24 27.58 -15.02 34.35
N LEU A 25 27.06 -13.79 34.44
CA LEU A 25 26.26 -13.17 33.35
C LEU A 25 26.79 -11.79 32.92
N ASP A 26 28.10 -11.60 32.84
CA ASP A 26 28.73 -10.29 32.60
C ASP A 26 28.62 -9.76 31.15
N SER A 27 27.67 -10.22 30.33
CA SER A 27 27.51 -9.69 28.96
C SER A 27 26.14 -9.99 28.30
N VAL A 28 25.05 -10.05 29.05
CA VAL A 28 23.71 -10.28 28.46
C VAL A 28 22.88 -9.00 28.49
N ALA A 29 22.50 -8.51 27.30
CA ALA A 29 21.46 -7.51 27.14
C ALA A 29 20.13 -8.07 27.65
N LEU A 30 19.55 -7.46 28.70
CA LEU A 30 18.31 -7.95 29.29
C LEU A 30 17.11 -7.67 28.35
N PRO A 31 16.23 -8.66 28.10
CA PRO A 31 15.03 -8.48 27.30
C PRO A 31 13.98 -7.60 28.03
N PRO A 32 12.95 -7.09 27.32
CA PRO A 32 11.82 -6.36 27.94
C PRO A 32 11.19 -7.16 29.09
N LEU A 33 10.50 -6.49 30.03
CA LEU A 33 9.87 -7.06 31.24
C LEU A 33 9.23 -8.45 31.02
N LEU A 34 8.51 -8.61 29.90
CA LEU A 34 7.89 -9.87 29.48
C LEU A 34 8.89 -11.04 29.34
N GLY A 35 10.10 -10.79 28.86
CA GLY A 35 11.17 -11.78 28.76
C GLY A 35 11.74 -12.20 30.11
N LEU A 36 11.82 -11.28 31.08
CA LEU A 36 12.23 -11.58 32.45
C LEU A 36 11.17 -12.39 33.21
N GLU A 37 9.89 -12.07 33.03
CA GLU A 37 8.79 -12.87 33.57
C GLU A 37 8.74 -14.29 32.99
N LEU A 38 9.04 -14.45 31.70
CA LEU A 38 9.10 -15.75 31.05
C LEU A 38 10.28 -16.59 31.57
N LEU A 39 11.45 -15.97 31.77
CA LEU A 39 12.60 -16.63 32.39
C LEU A 39 12.31 -17.03 33.84
N HIS A 40 11.63 -16.19 34.60
CA HIS A 40 11.19 -16.50 35.97
C HIS A 40 10.29 -17.75 35.98
N ARG A 41 9.27 -17.79 35.12
CA ARG A 41 8.38 -18.95 34.99
C ARG A 41 9.09 -20.22 34.50
N GLN A 42 10.12 -20.09 33.67
CA GLN A 42 10.94 -21.23 33.23
C GLN A 42 11.83 -21.76 34.36
N ALA A 43 12.46 -20.87 35.13
CA ALA A 43 13.29 -21.23 36.28
C ALA A 43 12.45 -21.93 37.37
N ASP A 44 11.23 -21.43 37.64
CA ASP A 44 10.27 -22.08 38.54
C ASP A 44 9.90 -23.49 38.06
N ARG A 45 9.57 -23.64 36.78
CA ARG A 45 9.22 -24.95 36.20
C ARG A 45 10.38 -25.93 36.18
N ALA A 46 11.61 -25.44 36.11
CA ALA A 46 12.83 -26.24 36.16
C ALA A 46 13.31 -26.56 37.59
N GLY A 47 12.60 -26.08 38.64
CA GLY A 47 12.99 -26.28 40.04
C GLY A 47 14.26 -25.53 40.45
N GLN A 48 14.57 -24.42 39.77
CA GLN A 48 15.74 -23.59 40.04
C GLN A 48 15.37 -22.42 40.95
N ASP A 49 15.04 -22.73 42.21
CA ASP A 49 14.44 -21.78 43.17
C ASP A 49 15.28 -20.51 43.43
N ASP A 50 16.61 -20.62 43.39
CA ASP A 50 17.51 -19.46 43.59
C ASP A 50 17.45 -18.48 42.41
N VAL A 51 17.41 -19.01 41.18
CA VAL A 51 17.34 -18.21 39.95
C VAL A 51 15.97 -17.55 39.83
N SER A 52 14.90 -18.30 40.15
CA SER A 52 13.54 -17.79 40.15
C SER A 52 13.35 -16.61 41.11
N ARG A 53 13.79 -16.74 42.37
CA ARG A 53 13.66 -15.68 43.38
C ARG A 53 14.41 -14.40 42.98
N ARG A 54 15.57 -14.56 42.33
CA ARG A 54 16.37 -13.43 41.83
C ARG A 54 15.69 -12.73 40.65
N LEU A 55 15.13 -13.48 39.71
CA LEU A 55 14.38 -12.92 38.59
C LEU A 55 13.12 -12.18 39.05
N GLN A 56 12.43 -12.69 40.06
CA GLN A 56 11.26 -12.02 40.65
C GLN A 56 11.61 -10.66 41.27
N THR A 57 12.78 -10.56 41.91
CA THR A 57 13.29 -9.32 42.49
C THR A 57 13.59 -8.28 41.39
N VAL A 58 14.24 -8.72 40.30
CA VAL A 58 14.58 -7.84 39.16
C VAL A 58 13.33 -7.33 38.44
N VAL A 59 12.29 -8.17 38.27
CA VAL A 59 11.01 -7.74 37.67
C VAL A 59 10.35 -6.67 38.53
N ALA A 60 10.25 -6.88 39.85
CA ALA A 60 9.63 -5.91 40.76
C ALA A 60 10.37 -4.56 40.78
N ASP A 61 11.70 -4.58 40.73
CA ASP A 61 12.52 -3.35 40.68
C ASP A 61 12.34 -2.59 39.36
N LEU A 62 12.19 -3.30 38.23
CA LEU A 62 11.92 -2.70 36.92
C LEU A 62 10.52 -2.09 36.83
N GLU A 63 9.50 -2.79 37.33
CA GLU A 63 8.13 -2.27 37.40
C GLU A 63 8.05 -1.00 38.28
N ALA A 64 8.79 -0.97 39.39
CA ALA A 64 8.91 0.21 40.23
C ALA A 64 9.63 1.37 39.52
N GLY A 65 10.65 1.07 38.69
CA GLY A 65 11.37 2.04 37.86
C GLY A 65 10.53 2.63 36.71
N GLU A 66 9.71 1.81 36.05
CA GLU A 66 8.75 2.26 35.02
C GLU A 66 7.63 3.13 35.63
N ALA A 67 7.16 2.79 36.83
CA ALA A 67 6.20 3.60 37.56
C ALA A 67 6.79 4.95 37.99
N LEU A 68 8.09 5.02 38.30
CA LEU A 68 8.80 6.27 38.59
C LEU A 68 8.95 7.14 37.34
N THR A 69 9.40 6.59 36.22
CA THR A 69 9.57 7.33 34.95
C THR A 69 8.26 7.91 34.42
N ARG A 70 7.13 7.21 34.60
CA ARG A 70 5.81 7.73 34.24
C ARG A 70 5.37 8.89 35.14
N ARG A 71 5.72 8.87 36.43
CA ARG A 71 5.47 9.99 37.36
C ARG A 71 6.34 11.20 37.00
N ASP A 72 7.60 10.98 36.65
CA ASP A 72 8.54 12.04 36.27
C ASP A 72 8.13 12.71 34.95
N GLN A 73 7.60 11.96 33.99
CA GLN A 73 7.05 12.52 32.74
C GLN A 73 5.81 13.40 32.98
N ILE A 74 4.90 12.97 33.86
CA ILE A 74 3.72 13.77 34.23
C ILE A 74 4.14 15.05 34.96
N ALA A 75 5.10 14.96 35.88
CA ALA A 75 5.63 16.12 36.59
C ALA A 75 6.32 17.11 35.62
N ALA A 76 7.10 16.61 34.66
CA ALA A 76 7.77 17.45 33.66
C ALA A 76 6.77 18.18 32.73
N LEU A 77 5.67 17.53 32.34
CA LEU A 77 4.61 18.16 31.53
C LEU A 77 3.86 19.25 32.31
N ASP A 78 3.58 19.02 33.60
CA ASP A 78 2.97 20.01 34.48
C ASP A 78 3.90 21.21 34.76
N ASP A 79 5.21 20.96 34.90
CA ASP A 79 6.21 22.01 35.05
C ASP A 79 6.34 22.86 33.79
N PHE A 80 6.41 22.23 32.62
CA PHE A 80 6.49 22.93 31.34
C PHE A 80 5.25 23.80 31.09
N ARG A 81 4.05 23.29 31.39
CA ARG A 81 2.81 24.07 31.28
C ARG A 81 2.86 25.31 32.16
N ARG A 82 3.29 25.18 33.43
CA ARG A 82 3.38 26.32 34.37
C ARG A 82 4.37 27.38 33.91
N GLU A 83 5.52 26.97 33.38
CA GLU A 83 6.50 27.90 32.81
C GLU A 83 5.91 28.65 31.61
N PHE A 84 5.20 27.94 30.72
CA PHE A 84 4.56 28.55 29.56
C PHE A 84 3.42 29.52 29.95
N GLU A 85 2.62 29.20 30.97
CA GLU A 85 1.61 30.11 31.53
C GLU A 85 2.27 31.40 32.05
N GLN A 86 3.37 31.30 32.81
CA GLN A 86 4.10 32.47 33.31
C GLN A 86 4.65 33.34 32.16
N ILE A 87 5.21 32.72 31.12
CA ILE A 87 5.68 33.44 29.93
C ILE A 87 4.52 34.17 29.26
N SER A 88 3.36 33.50 29.12
CA SER A 88 2.19 34.10 28.49
C SER A 88 1.66 35.28 29.29
N GLU A 89 1.55 35.17 30.61
CA GLU A 89 1.08 36.26 31.47
C GLU A 89 2.01 37.47 31.42
N GLN A 90 3.33 37.25 31.45
CA GLN A 90 4.33 38.31 31.47
C GLN A 90 4.49 39.00 30.12
N HIS A 91 4.41 38.25 29.01
CA HIS A 91 4.83 38.75 27.71
C HIS A 91 3.74 38.81 26.63
N ILE A 92 2.65 38.05 26.78
CA ILE A 92 1.64 37.89 25.72
C ILE A 92 0.32 38.52 26.16
N ALA A 93 -0.26 38.09 27.28
CA ALA A 93 -1.62 38.40 27.69
C ALA A 93 -1.88 39.92 27.84
N ASN A 94 -0.88 40.67 28.29
CA ASN A 94 -0.96 42.12 28.47
C ASN A 94 -0.58 42.93 27.22
N HIS A 95 -0.10 42.28 26.14
CA HIS A 95 0.45 42.94 24.96
C HIS A 95 -0.21 42.51 23.64
N GLY A 96 -1.08 41.49 23.67
CA GLY A 96 -1.81 41.02 22.50
C GLY A 96 -2.32 39.59 22.65
N ARG A 97 -2.29 38.84 21.54
CA ARG A 97 -2.61 37.41 21.49
C ARG A 97 -1.55 36.67 20.68
N LEU A 98 -1.16 35.48 21.11
CA LEU A 98 -0.33 34.57 20.34
C LEU A 98 -1.22 33.62 19.53
N ALA A 99 -1.18 33.72 18.21
CA ALA A 99 -1.87 32.78 17.32
C ALA A 99 -0.89 31.71 16.82
N VAL A 100 -1.18 30.45 17.11
CA VAL A 100 -0.39 29.28 16.69
C VAL A 100 -1.17 28.53 15.62
N PHE A 101 -0.63 28.48 14.40
CA PHE A 101 -1.21 27.73 13.29
C PHE A 101 -0.56 26.36 13.20
N VAL A 102 -1.36 25.31 13.24
CA VAL A 102 -0.93 23.92 13.08
C VAL A 102 -1.66 23.37 11.85
N ASP A 103 -0.95 23.23 10.74
CA ASP A 103 -1.46 22.68 9.47
C ASP A 103 -0.96 21.23 9.27
N ASP A 104 -1.52 20.53 8.28
CA ASP A 104 -1.13 19.18 7.84
C ASP A 104 -1.26 18.06 8.92
N LEU A 105 -2.12 18.23 9.93
CA LEU A 105 -2.42 17.15 10.89
C LEU A 105 -3.03 15.91 10.23
N ASP A 106 -3.68 16.10 9.07
CA ASP A 106 -4.21 15.04 8.21
C ASP A 106 -3.13 14.26 7.45
N ARG A 107 -1.86 14.70 7.47
CA ARG A 107 -0.72 14.00 6.86
C ARG A 107 0.10 13.17 7.84
N CYS A 108 -0.16 13.33 9.13
CA CYS A 108 0.46 12.52 10.17
C CYS A 108 -0.14 11.10 10.18
N LEU A 109 0.62 10.13 10.67
CA LEU A 109 0.04 8.83 11.02
C LEU A 109 -1.05 9.04 12.08
N PRO A 110 -2.13 8.23 12.07
CA PRO A 110 -3.29 8.48 12.92
C PRO A 110 -2.96 8.55 14.43
N ASP A 111 -2.02 7.73 14.90
CA ASP A 111 -1.51 7.73 16.28
C ASP A 111 -0.73 9.00 16.64
N LYS A 112 0.06 9.53 15.69
CA LYS A 112 0.84 10.76 15.82
C LYS A 112 -0.02 12.02 15.77
N ALA A 113 -1.06 12.02 14.94
CA ALA A 113 -2.02 13.12 14.91
C ALA A 113 -2.69 13.30 16.29
N VAL A 114 -3.07 12.20 16.94
CA VAL A 114 -3.66 12.24 18.28
C VAL A 114 -2.64 12.65 19.36
N GLU A 115 -1.39 12.21 19.25
CA GLU A 115 -0.31 12.63 20.16
C GLU A 115 -0.07 14.15 20.11
N VAL A 116 -0.08 14.74 18.91
CA VAL A 116 0.04 16.19 18.74
C VAL A 116 -1.18 16.91 19.33
N LEU A 117 -2.40 16.39 19.13
CA LEU A 117 -3.60 16.96 19.73
C LEU A 117 -3.59 16.88 21.27
N GLU A 118 -3.10 15.79 21.84
CA GLU A 118 -2.90 15.63 23.29
C GLU A 118 -1.89 16.62 23.84
N ALA A 119 -0.80 16.87 23.11
CA ALA A 119 0.18 17.88 23.48
C ALA A 119 -0.42 19.29 23.41
N VAL A 120 -1.11 19.63 22.32
CA VAL A 120 -1.77 20.95 22.14
C VAL A 120 -2.80 21.19 23.25
N LYS A 121 -3.55 20.14 23.65
CA LYS A 121 -4.54 20.22 24.73
C LYS A 121 -3.98 20.80 26.03
N LEU A 122 -2.71 20.53 26.36
CA LEU A 122 -2.07 21.04 27.58
C LEU A 122 -1.94 22.58 27.60
N PHE A 123 -1.97 23.22 26.43
CA PHE A 123 -1.77 24.66 26.27
C PHE A 123 -3.05 25.43 25.93
N LEU A 124 -4.17 24.74 25.69
CA LEU A 124 -5.42 25.39 25.28
C LEU A 124 -5.99 26.33 26.35
N ASP A 125 -5.72 26.03 27.62
CA ASP A 125 -6.19 26.83 28.76
C ASP A 125 -5.26 28.00 29.11
N VAL A 126 -4.15 28.18 28.38
CA VAL A 126 -3.17 29.24 28.64
C VAL A 126 -3.73 30.59 28.17
N PRO A 127 -3.90 31.58 29.07
CA PRO A 127 -4.48 32.87 28.71
C PRO A 127 -3.62 33.60 27.66
N GLY A 128 -4.26 34.18 26.64
CA GLY A 128 -3.56 34.95 25.61
C GLY A 128 -3.13 34.16 24.37
N CYS A 129 -3.32 32.84 24.36
CA CYS A 129 -3.00 31.98 23.23
C CYS A 129 -4.25 31.60 22.42
N VAL A 130 -4.11 31.47 21.11
CA VAL A 130 -5.14 31.03 20.16
C VAL A 130 -4.50 29.97 19.26
N PHE A 131 -5.10 28.78 19.20
CA PHE A 131 -4.62 27.69 18.34
C PHE A 131 -5.57 27.52 17.16
N VAL A 132 -5.03 27.54 15.94
CA VAL A 132 -5.76 27.32 14.69
C VAL A 132 -5.28 26.00 14.10
N LEU A 133 -6.14 25.00 14.06
CA LEU A 133 -5.80 23.63 13.66
C LEU A 133 -6.43 23.31 12.29
N GLY A 134 -5.60 22.97 11.31
CA GLY A 134 -6.01 22.39 10.03
C GLY A 134 -6.14 20.87 10.17
N VAL A 135 -7.37 20.36 10.22
CA VAL A 135 -7.64 18.95 10.55
C VAL A 135 -8.69 18.36 9.63
N ALA A 136 -8.43 17.16 9.11
CA ALA A 136 -9.43 16.31 8.49
C ALA A 136 -10.10 15.44 9.57
N ARG A 137 -11.42 15.60 9.75
CA ARG A 137 -12.17 14.99 10.86
C ARG A 137 -12.08 13.46 10.86
N ASP A 138 -12.18 12.86 9.68
CA ASP A 138 -12.07 11.42 9.43
C ASP A 138 -10.70 10.85 9.84
N VAL A 139 -9.61 11.56 9.56
CA VAL A 139 -8.25 11.13 9.93
C VAL A 139 -8.08 11.06 11.46
N ILE A 140 -8.67 12.02 12.18
CA ILE A 140 -8.61 12.02 13.66
C ILE A 140 -9.54 10.98 14.26
N GLU A 141 -10.75 10.81 13.72
CA GLU A 141 -11.67 9.75 14.17
C GLU A 141 -11.03 8.36 14.05
N GLU A 142 -10.33 8.12 12.94
CA GLU A 142 -9.55 6.88 12.74
C GLU A 142 -8.40 6.77 13.73
N GLY A 143 -7.64 7.85 13.96
CA GLY A 143 -6.53 7.85 14.91
C GLY A 143 -6.96 7.57 16.35
N ILE A 144 -8.10 8.10 16.76
CA ILE A 144 -8.68 7.81 18.08
C ILE A 144 -9.12 6.37 18.18
N ARG A 145 -9.74 5.82 17.12
CA ARG A 145 -10.14 4.41 17.07
C ARG A 145 -8.95 3.47 17.25
N VAL A 146 -7.82 3.78 16.58
CA VAL A 146 -6.59 2.98 16.67
C VAL A 146 -5.94 3.11 18.06
N ARG A 147 -5.75 4.35 18.56
CA ARG A 147 -5.03 4.61 19.81
C ARG A 147 -5.78 4.13 21.06
N TYR A 148 -7.11 4.09 21.01
CA TYR A 148 -7.97 3.73 22.14
C TYR A 148 -8.74 2.41 21.95
N ALA A 149 -8.31 1.56 21.00
CA ALA A 149 -8.96 0.28 20.68
C ALA A 149 -9.16 -0.65 21.90
N ASP A 150 -8.25 -0.60 22.88
CA ASP A 150 -8.29 -1.44 24.08
C ASP A 150 -9.22 -0.91 25.19
N TYR A 151 -9.63 0.36 25.12
CA TYR A 151 -10.55 0.94 26.09
C TYR A 151 -12.00 0.65 25.65
N ARG A 152 -12.67 -0.27 26.36
CA ARG A 152 -14.10 -0.61 26.19
C ARG A 152 -15.08 0.57 26.32
N ALA A 153 -14.61 1.77 26.63
CA ALA A 153 -15.41 2.99 26.61
C ALA A 153 -15.43 3.52 25.18
N ARG A 154 -16.62 3.52 24.55
CA ARG A 154 -16.88 4.17 23.26
C ARG A 154 -16.53 5.67 23.32
N LEU A 155 -15.27 6.02 23.10
CA LEU A 155 -14.86 7.39 22.83
C LEU A 155 -15.18 7.68 21.37
N ASP A 156 -16.27 8.41 21.17
CA ASP A 156 -16.64 8.97 19.87
C ASP A 156 -15.62 10.06 19.51
N GLY A 157 -15.00 9.97 18.33
CA GLY A 157 -14.03 10.97 17.86
C GLY A 157 -14.64 12.37 17.75
N THR A 158 -15.97 12.46 17.58
CA THR A 158 -16.73 13.71 17.67
C THR A 158 -16.61 14.33 19.06
N HIS A 159 -16.90 13.56 20.12
CA HIS A 159 -16.81 14.01 21.50
C HIS A 159 -15.36 14.32 21.94
N TYR A 160 -14.38 13.69 21.30
CA TYR A 160 -12.97 14.01 21.54
C TYR A 160 -12.61 15.37 20.95
N LEU A 161 -12.98 15.62 19.68
CA LEU A 161 -12.72 16.90 19.02
C LEU A 161 -13.46 18.05 19.70
N GLU A 162 -14.68 17.85 20.20
CA GLU A 162 -15.43 18.85 20.98
C GLU A 162 -14.70 19.31 22.26
N LYS A 163 -13.83 18.48 22.85
CA LYS A 163 -13.04 18.84 24.04
C LYS A 163 -11.82 19.70 23.73
N ILE A 164 -11.41 19.77 22.47
CA ILE A 164 -10.18 20.43 22.02
C ILE A 164 -10.52 21.63 21.15
N ILE A 165 -11.49 21.48 20.25
CA ILE A 165 -11.91 22.49 19.28
C ILE A 165 -13.08 23.29 19.86
N GLN A 166 -12.80 24.53 20.27
CA GLN A 166 -13.82 25.44 20.79
C GLN A 166 -14.69 26.05 19.67
N ILE A 167 -14.10 26.33 18.50
CA ILE A 167 -14.79 26.94 17.36
C ILE A 167 -14.51 26.10 16.11
N PRO A 168 -15.44 25.21 15.70
CA PRO A 168 -15.31 24.49 14.45
C PRO A 168 -15.67 25.41 13.27
N PHE A 169 -14.79 25.49 12.28
CA PHE A 169 -15.04 26.22 11.03
C PHE A 169 -14.74 25.31 9.84
N SER A 170 -15.78 24.92 9.11
CA SER A 170 -15.62 24.18 7.86
C SER A 170 -15.46 25.15 6.69
N LEU A 171 -14.39 24.99 5.92
CA LEU A 171 -14.21 25.78 4.70
C LEU A 171 -15.35 25.47 3.72
N PRO A 172 -16.16 26.47 3.32
CA PRO A 172 -17.24 26.24 2.37
C PRO A 172 -16.65 25.84 1.01
N PRO A 173 -17.31 24.91 0.28
CA PRO A 173 -16.90 24.60 -1.08
C PRO A 173 -17.02 25.85 -1.96
N ILE A 174 -16.16 25.95 -2.98
CA ILE A 174 -16.26 27.04 -3.96
C ILE A 174 -17.58 26.86 -4.72
N ALA A 175 -18.40 27.92 -4.76
CA ALA A 175 -19.60 27.93 -5.57
C ALA A 175 -19.21 27.89 -7.06
N ARG A 176 -19.97 27.19 -7.92
CA ARG A 176 -19.61 27.05 -9.35
C ARG A 176 -19.49 28.41 -10.05
N GLU A 177 -20.29 29.38 -9.61
CA GLU A 177 -20.32 30.75 -10.10
C GLU A 177 -19.02 31.51 -9.77
N ALA A 178 -18.31 31.10 -8.72
CA ALA A 178 -17.04 31.69 -8.29
C ALA A 178 -15.81 31.11 -9.02
N VAL A 179 -15.98 29.98 -9.75
CA VAL A 179 -14.87 29.34 -10.49
C VAL A 179 -14.29 30.29 -11.54
N ALA A 180 -15.13 31.03 -12.27
CA ALA A 180 -14.66 32.00 -13.27
C ALA A 180 -13.78 33.09 -12.65
N GLY A 181 -14.20 33.64 -11.51
CA GLY A 181 -13.41 34.61 -10.74
C GLY A 181 -12.05 34.02 -10.34
N TYR A 182 -12.06 32.81 -9.77
CA TYR A 182 -10.85 32.13 -9.34
C TYR A 182 -9.89 31.81 -10.50
N VAL A 183 -10.41 31.40 -11.67
CA VAL A 183 -9.60 31.18 -12.87
C VAL A 183 -8.90 32.47 -13.31
N ARG A 184 -9.61 33.60 -13.31
CA ARG A 184 -9.03 34.92 -13.62
C ARG A 184 -7.96 35.33 -12.63
N ASP A 185 -8.21 35.13 -11.34
CA ASP A 185 -7.25 35.47 -10.28
C ASP A 185 -5.96 34.65 -10.39
N VAL A 186 -6.08 33.33 -10.60
CA VAL A 186 -4.91 32.43 -10.72
C VAL A 186 -4.10 32.73 -11.98
N THR A 187 -4.75 33.11 -13.07
CA THR A 187 -4.10 33.40 -14.36
C THR A 187 -3.65 34.85 -14.50
N GLY A 188 -4.01 35.72 -13.55
CA GLY A 188 -3.81 37.17 -13.67
C GLY A 188 -4.54 37.79 -14.87
N GLY A 189 -5.61 37.15 -15.35
CA GLY A 189 -6.35 37.57 -16.55
C GLY A 189 -5.62 37.33 -17.88
N SER A 190 -4.47 36.66 -17.89
CA SER A 190 -3.62 36.50 -19.08
C SER A 190 -3.68 35.08 -19.66
N LEU A 191 -4.85 34.66 -20.14
CA LEU A 191 -4.99 33.43 -20.93
C LEU A 191 -4.65 33.70 -22.41
N PRO A 192 -4.10 32.73 -23.16
CA PRO A 192 -3.76 32.90 -24.58
C PRO A 192 -4.96 33.17 -25.50
N ASP A 193 -6.15 32.77 -25.05
CA ASP A 193 -7.43 32.97 -25.74
C ASP A 193 -8.52 33.15 -24.69
N ALA A 194 -9.40 34.14 -24.86
CA ALA A 194 -10.49 34.43 -23.91
C ALA A 194 -11.47 33.26 -23.76
N ARG A 195 -11.64 32.44 -24.81
CA ARG A 195 -12.51 31.26 -24.78
C ARG A 195 -12.00 30.18 -23.84
N CYS A 196 -10.70 30.17 -23.51
CA CYS A 196 -10.15 29.25 -22.50
C CYS A 196 -10.77 29.49 -21.12
N GLU A 197 -11.12 30.73 -20.76
CA GLU A 197 -11.81 31.02 -19.49
C GLU A 197 -13.15 30.29 -19.42
N THR A 198 -13.89 30.27 -20.53
CA THR A 198 -15.17 29.54 -20.64
C THR A 198 -14.95 28.03 -20.52
N VAL A 199 -13.94 27.49 -21.23
CA VAL A 199 -13.59 26.06 -21.16
C VAL A 199 -13.24 25.63 -19.74
N PHE A 200 -12.40 26.39 -19.04
CA PHE A 200 -12.02 26.07 -17.66
C PHE A 200 -13.17 26.26 -16.67
N THR A 201 -13.99 27.30 -16.84
CA THR A 201 -15.14 27.53 -15.95
C THR A 201 -16.16 26.40 -16.03
N VAL A 202 -16.41 25.88 -17.23
CA VAL A 202 -17.41 24.82 -17.46
C VAL A 202 -16.84 23.43 -17.17
N GLY A 203 -15.57 23.21 -17.52
CA GLY A 203 -14.95 21.88 -17.46
C GLY A 203 -14.28 21.52 -16.13
N LEU A 204 -14.02 22.49 -15.24
CA LEU A 204 -13.37 22.23 -13.95
C LEU A 204 -14.39 22.03 -12.83
N GLU A 205 -14.12 21.05 -11.98
CA GLU A 205 -14.79 20.93 -10.69
C GLU A 205 -14.37 22.08 -9.76
N PRO A 206 -15.25 22.54 -8.84
CA PRO A 206 -14.97 23.66 -7.94
C PRO A 206 -14.04 23.27 -6.78
N ASN A 207 -12.82 22.83 -7.13
CA ASN A 207 -11.75 22.51 -6.19
C ASN A 207 -10.54 23.41 -6.49
N PRO A 208 -10.19 24.37 -5.61
CA PRO A 208 -9.17 25.38 -5.91
C PRO A 208 -7.78 24.78 -6.17
N ARG A 209 -7.40 23.72 -5.44
CA ARG A 209 -6.11 23.03 -5.64
C ARG A 209 -6.05 22.38 -7.03
N ARG A 210 -7.14 21.68 -7.43
CA ARG A 210 -7.23 21.06 -8.75
C ARG A 210 -7.26 22.09 -9.87
N ILE A 211 -8.05 23.17 -9.72
CA ILE A 211 -8.13 24.26 -10.69
C ILE A 211 -6.76 24.88 -10.92
N LYS A 212 -6.06 25.30 -9.85
CA LYS A 212 -4.73 25.89 -9.93
C LYS A 212 -3.73 24.97 -10.62
N ARG A 213 -3.75 23.67 -10.28
CA ARG A 213 -2.90 22.66 -10.92
C ARG A 213 -3.19 22.55 -12.43
N THR A 214 -4.46 22.44 -12.82
CA THR A 214 -4.84 22.33 -14.23
C THR A 214 -4.41 23.56 -15.04
N LEU A 215 -4.62 24.76 -14.51
CA LEU A 215 -4.22 26.01 -15.16
C LEU A 215 -2.71 26.12 -15.33
N ASN A 216 -1.93 25.73 -14.33
CA ASN A 216 -0.47 25.72 -14.42
C ASN A 216 0.05 24.74 -15.48
N ILE A 217 -0.53 23.54 -15.55
CA ILE A 217 -0.20 22.55 -16.59
C ILE A 217 -0.52 23.11 -17.98
N PHE A 218 -1.69 23.73 -18.14
CA PHE A 218 -2.07 24.37 -19.40
C PHE A 218 -1.10 25.46 -19.83
N LEU A 219 -0.75 26.39 -18.94
CA LEU A 219 0.17 27.48 -19.26
C LEU A 219 1.57 26.96 -19.62
N LEU A 220 2.04 25.93 -18.93
CA LEU A 220 3.32 25.27 -19.25
C LEU A 220 3.27 24.62 -20.64
N LEU A 221 2.28 23.77 -20.89
CA LEU A 221 2.13 23.06 -22.17
C LEU A 221 1.92 24.01 -23.34
N TRP A 222 1.17 25.09 -23.12
CA TRP A 222 0.99 26.13 -24.12
C TRP A 222 2.33 26.79 -24.48
N ARG A 223 3.11 27.20 -23.48
CA ARG A 223 4.44 27.80 -23.72
C ARG A 223 5.40 26.83 -24.41
N LEU A 224 5.37 25.55 -24.04
CA LEU A 224 6.17 24.51 -24.69
C LEU A 224 5.79 24.33 -26.16
N ALA A 225 4.49 24.32 -26.48
CA ALA A 225 4.00 24.23 -27.85
C ALA A 225 4.42 25.45 -28.69
N GLN A 226 4.34 26.65 -28.11
CA GLN A 226 4.73 27.89 -28.81
C GLN A 226 6.24 27.98 -29.09
N ASN A 227 7.07 27.32 -28.27
CA ASN A 227 8.53 27.26 -28.48
C ASN A 227 8.97 26.22 -29.52
N ARG A 228 8.02 25.45 -30.08
CA ARG A 228 8.27 24.41 -31.08
C ARG A 228 7.60 24.77 -32.40
N ALA A 229 8.39 25.04 -33.44
CA ALA A 229 7.88 25.52 -34.73
C ALA A 229 6.86 24.57 -35.39
N ASP A 230 7.04 23.25 -35.19
CA ASP A 230 6.13 22.19 -35.64
C ASP A 230 4.77 22.19 -34.91
N LEU A 231 4.74 22.63 -33.64
CA LEU A 231 3.54 22.61 -32.81
C LEU A 231 2.86 23.98 -32.70
N ALA A 232 3.58 25.08 -32.89
CA ALA A 232 3.07 26.44 -32.73
C ALA A 232 1.89 26.75 -33.67
N GLU A 233 1.92 26.24 -34.90
CA GLU A 233 0.82 26.38 -35.87
C GLU A 233 -0.32 25.37 -35.64
N THR A 234 0.03 24.18 -35.14
CA THR A 234 -0.89 23.04 -35.01
C THR A 234 -1.72 23.08 -33.73
N ILE A 235 -1.12 23.45 -32.61
CA ILE A 235 -1.73 23.44 -31.29
C ILE A 235 -2.49 24.75 -31.06
N LYS A 236 -3.80 24.65 -30.83
CA LYS A 236 -4.69 25.77 -30.53
C LYS A 236 -5.03 25.77 -29.03
N PRO A 237 -5.05 26.95 -28.39
CA PRO A 237 -5.13 27.05 -26.93
C PRO A 237 -6.45 26.49 -26.38
N VAL A 238 -7.57 26.71 -27.08
CA VAL A 238 -8.89 26.25 -26.65
C VAL A 238 -9.02 24.72 -26.71
N ARG A 239 -8.50 24.09 -27.78
CA ARG A 239 -8.45 22.62 -27.91
C ARG A 239 -7.50 21.99 -26.89
N LEU A 240 -6.35 22.62 -26.65
CA LEU A 240 -5.40 22.19 -25.62
C LEU A 240 -6.05 22.21 -24.23
N ALA A 241 -6.77 23.29 -23.89
CA ALA A 241 -7.50 23.38 -22.62
C ALA A 241 -8.53 22.24 -22.47
N LYS A 242 -9.33 21.95 -23.51
CA LYS A 242 -10.28 20.83 -23.51
C LYS A 242 -9.59 19.48 -23.29
N ILE A 243 -8.46 19.22 -23.96
CA ILE A 243 -7.74 17.95 -23.84
C ILE A 243 -7.10 17.79 -22.45
N ILE A 244 -6.57 18.84 -21.86
CA ILE A 244 -6.03 18.79 -20.49
C ILE A 244 -7.14 18.49 -19.47
N ILE A 245 -8.32 19.09 -19.65
CA ILE A 245 -9.48 18.78 -18.80
C ILE A 245 -9.92 17.32 -19.00
N ILE A 246 -9.98 16.83 -20.24
CA ILE A 246 -10.29 15.42 -20.54
C ILE A 246 -9.25 14.50 -19.89
N GLN A 247 -7.96 14.81 -20.00
CA GLN A 247 -6.88 14.04 -19.39
C GLN A 247 -7.04 13.93 -17.87
N GLN A 248 -7.38 15.04 -17.20
CA GLN A 248 -7.40 15.09 -15.75
C GLN A 248 -8.73 14.60 -15.13
N TYR A 249 -9.87 14.88 -15.77
CA TYR A 249 -11.20 14.62 -15.21
C TYR A 249 -11.97 13.51 -15.94
N HIS A 250 -11.51 13.11 -17.13
CA HIS A 250 -12.09 12.02 -17.92
C HIS A 250 -11.02 11.03 -18.41
N PRO A 251 -10.22 10.43 -17.51
CA PRO A 251 -9.06 9.61 -17.88
C PRO A 251 -9.42 8.40 -18.76
N ARG A 252 -10.60 7.79 -18.57
CA ARG A 252 -11.09 6.71 -19.44
C ARG A 252 -11.31 7.19 -20.88
N LEU A 253 -11.85 8.39 -21.05
CA LEU A 253 -11.98 9.00 -22.37
C LEU A 253 -10.60 9.34 -22.94
N PHE A 254 -9.69 9.86 -22.10
CA PHE A 254 -8.32 10.16 -22.51
C PHE A 254 -7.57 8.92 -23.04
N GLN A 255 -7.67 7.78 -22.35
CA GLN A 255 -7.11 6.50 -22.81
C GLN A 255 -7.71 6.04 -24.15
N LEU A 256 -9.02 6.21 -24.31
CA LEU A 256 -9.71 5.88 -25.56
C LEU A 256 -9.26 6.77 -26.72
N ILE A 257 -9.02 8.06 -26.50
CA ILE A 257 -8.52 8.97 -27.56
C ILE A 257 -7.01 8.79 -27.81
N VAL A 258 -6.25 8.25 -26.86
CA VAL A 258 -4.83 7.86 -27.08
C VAL A 258 -4.75 6.70 -28.06
N SER A 259 -5.59 5.68 -27.90
CA SER A 259 -5.62 4.52 -28.79
C SER A 259 -6.34 4.80 -30.11
N ALA A 260 -7.39 5.61 -30.08
CA ALA A 260 -8.21 5.95 -31.24
C ALA A 260 -8.64 7.44 -31.20
N PRO A 261 -7.78 8.37 -31.67
CA PRO A 261 -8.01 9.81 -31.59
C PRO A 261 -9.27 10.32 -32.29
N TYR A 262 -9.78 9.57 -33.28
CA TYR A 262 -11.01 9.91 -34.00
C TYR A 262 -12.27 9.85 -33.10
N TYR A 263 -12.22 9.12 -31.98
CA TYR A 263 -13.34 9.05 -31.05
C TYR A 263 -13.68 10.40 -30.42
N LEU A 264 -12.71 11.30 -30.26
CA LEU A 264 -12.98 12.64 -29.73
C LEU A 264 -13.85 13.46 -30.68
N ILE A 265 -13.57 13.34 -31.99
CA ILE A 265 -14.32 14.02 -33.06
C ILE A 265 -15.75 13.47 -33.12
N ASP A 266 -15.91 12.13 -33.10
CA ASP A 266 -17.24 11.49 -33.11
C ASP A 266 -18.04 11.85 -31.84
N LEU A 267 -17.39 11.86 -30.67
CA LEU A 267 -18.03 12.21 -29.41
C LEU A 267 -18.51 13.67 -29.39
N GLU A 268 -17.66 14.63 -29.77
CA GLU A 268 -18.08 16.05 -29.82
C GLU A 268 -19.24 16.25 -30.80
N LYS A 269 -19.21 15.59 -31.97
CA LYS A 269 -20.28 15.64 -32.95
C LYS A 269 -21.62 15.17 -32.36
N ARG A 270 -21.63 13.97 -31.75
CA ARG A 270 -22.86 13.38 -31.16
C ARG A 270 -23.41 14.22 -30.01
N LEU A 271 -22.54 14.76 -29.15
CA LEU A 271 -22.97 15.62 -28.04
C LEU A 271 -23.59 16.94 -28.54
N ARG A 272 -23.08 17.51 -29.63
CA ARG A 272 -23.67 18.69 -30.28
C ARG A 272 -25.02 18.39 -30.93
N GLU A 273 -25.18 17.21 -31.52
CA GLU A 273 -26.46 16.73 -32.09
C GLU A 273 -27.51 16.52 -30.98
N GLN A 274 -27.15 15.89 -29.85
CA GLN A 274 -28.02 15.76 -28.68
C GLN A 274 -28.46 17.12 -28.13
N ARG A 275 -27.54 18.09 -28.03
CA ARG A 275 -27.86 19.44 -27.56
C ARG A 275 -28.83 20.16 -28.52
N ARG A 276 -28.69 19.97 -29.84
CA ARG A 276 -29.63 20.49 -30.86
C ARG A 276 -30.99 19.80 -30.80
N GLY A 277 -31.03 18.50 -30.51
CA GLY A 277 -32.27 17.74 -30.31
C GLY A 277 -33.05 18.24 -29.09
N ASN A 278 -32.39 18.41 -27.95
CA ASN A 278 -33.01 18.93 -26.72
C ASN A 278 -33.51 20.37 -26.83
N LEU A 279 -32.92 21.20 -27.70
CA LEU A 279 -33.39 22.56 -28.00
C LEU A 279 -34.63 22.59 -28.91
N ARG A 280 -34.96 21.48 -29.59
CA ARG A 280 -36.14 21.36 -30.46
C ARG A 280 -37.37 20.81 -29.72
N THR A 281 -37.18 20.15 -28.57
CA THR A 281 -38.23 19.49 -27.77
C THR A 281 -38.90 20.37 -26.70
N GLU A 282 -38.71 21.70 -26.70
CA GLU A 282 -39.53 22.61 -25.88
C GLU A 282 -40.89 22.98 -26.54
N GLY A 283 -41.26 22.34 -27.66
CA GLY A 283 -42.56 22.50 -28.31
C GLY A 283 -43.14 21.18 -28.81
N HIS A 284 -44.03 20.59 -28.02
CA HIS A 284 -44.85 19.38 -28.24
C HIS A 284 -44.20 17.98 -28.11
N PRO A 285 -44.93 17.03 -27.49
CA PRO A 285 -44.49 15.66 -27.33
C PRO A 285 -44.90 14.83 -28.56
N SER A 286 -43.94 14.13 -29.17
CA SER A 286 -44.27 12.98 -30.01
C SER A 286 -43.11 12.00 -30.08
N ASP A 287 -43.48 10.77 -29.73
CA ASP A 287 -43.07 9.49 -30.29
C ASP A 287 -41.65 8.97 -30.03
N GLU A 288 -41.65 7.99 -29.11
CA GLU A 288 -40.72 6.89 -29.00
C GLU A 288 -40.60 6.13 -30.33
N SER A 289 -39.72 6.58 -31.21
CA SER A 289 -38.96 5.71 -32.10
C SER A 289 -37.94 6.55 -32.85
N ASP A 290 -36.66 6.42 -32.51
CA ASP A 290 -35.63 6.28 -33.53
C ASP A 290 -34.27 5.90 -32.94
N ALA A 291 -33.77 4.78 -33.46
CA ALA A 291 -32.36 4.44 -33.64
C ALA A 291 -31.53 4.09 -32.40
N ASP A 292 -31.73 2.84 -31.97
CA ASP A 292 -30.66 1.94 -31.53
C ASP A 292 -29.53 1.92 -32.58
N ILE A 293 -28.44 2.65 -32.32
CA ILE A 293 -27.17 2.56 -33.04
C ILE A 293 -26.10 2.36 -31.98
N SER A 294 -25.58 1.14 -31.87
CA SER A 294 -24.46 0.75 -31.02
C SER A 294 -23.49 1.91 -30.76
N ALA A 295 -23.60 2.52 -29.58
CA ALA A 295 -22.73 3.62 -29.15
C ALA A 295 -21.29 3.14 -28.88
N GLY A 296 -21.00 1.85 -29.08
CA GLY A 296 -19.69 1.25 -28.96
C GLY A 296 -18.96 1.68 -27.67
N PRO A 297 -17.65 1.96 -27.75
CA PRO A 297 -16.87 2.46 -26.60
C PRO A 297 -17.26 3.85 -26.09
N LEU A 298 -18.14 4.58 -26.79
CA LEU A 298 -18.54 5.95 -26.44
C LEU A 298 -19.82 6.05 -25.59
N ALA A 299 -20.55 4.96 -25.43
CA ALA A 299 -21.83 4.91 -24.73
C ALA A 299 -21.77 5.59 -23.33
N ASP A 300 -20.73 5.24 -22.55
CA ASP A 300 -20.52 5.68 -21.17
C ASP A 300 -20.23 7.19 -21.03
N PHE A 301 -19.95 7.90 -22.13
CA PHE A 301 -19.59 9.31 -22.13
C PHE A 301 -20.73 10.23 -22.58
N LEU A 302 -21.70 9.71 -23.35
CA LEU A 302 -22.81 10.50 -23.90
C LEU A 302 -23.79 11.02 -22.80
N GLY A 303 -23.85 10.32 -21.67
CA GLY A 303 -24.69 10.70 -20.52
C GLY A 303 -24.08 11.76 -19.59
N ARG A 304 -22.81 12.15 -19.76
CA ARG A 304 -22.09 12.99 -18.78
C ARG A 304 -22.31 14.49 -19.07
N SER A 305 -23.04 15.17 -18.19
CA SER A 305 -23.38 16.60 -18.34
C SER A 305 -22.16 17.51 -18.43
N LEU A 306 -21.19 17.38 -17.51
CA LEU A 306 -19.96 18.20 -17.52
C LEU A 306 -19.13 18.02 -18.79
N LEU A 307 -19.03 16.79 -19.29
CA LEU A 307 -18.30 16.47 -20.52
C LEU A 307 -19.02 17.04 -21.76
N ARG A 308 -20.36 16.97 -21.77
CA ARG A 308 -21.19 17.61 -22.79
C ARG A 308 -20.98 19.12 -22.81
N ASP A 309 -21.02 19.75 -21.64
CA ASP A 309 -20.85 21.19 -21.53
C ASP A 309 -19.43 21.61 -21.94
N LEU A 310 -18.40 20.87 -21.51
CA LEU A 310 -17.00 21.06 -21.93
C LEU A 310 -16.82 21.01 -23.44
N LEU A 311 -17.31 19.95 -24.10
CA LEU A 311 -17.09 19.76 -25.54
C LEU A 311 -17.97 20.70 -26.38
N THR A 312 -19.10 21.18 -25.84
CA THR A 312 -20.05 22.03 -26.57
C THR A 312 -20.08 23.50 -26.13
N CYS A 313 -19.20 23.95 -25.23
CA CYS A 313 -19.17 25.33 -24.73
C CYS A 313 -18.77 26.39 -25.78
N THR A 314 -18.23 25.98 -26.93
CA THR A 314 -17.78 26.84 -28.04
C THR A 314 -18.70 26.73 -29.25
N ALA A 315 -18.77 27.79 -30.06
CA ALA A 315 -19.70 27.85 -31.19
C ALA A 315 -19.25 26.93 -32.35
N PRO A 316 -20.17 26.27 -33.08
CA PRO A 316 -19.80 25.37 -34.17
C PRO A 316 -18.99 26.02 -35.31
N SER A 317 -19.09 27.34 -35.47
CA SER A 317 -18.37 28.13 -36.48
C SER A 317 -16.90 28.41 -36.09
N GLU A 318 -16.44 27.93 -34.94
CA GLU A 318 -15.09 28.16 -34.42
C GLU A 318 -14.23 26.91 -34.61
N PRO A 319 -13.63 26.69 -35.80
CA PRO A 319 -12.91 25.46 -36.08
C PRO A 319 -11.78 25.26 -35.09
N ASP A 320 -10.98 26.29 -34.81
CA ASP A 320 -9.82 26.28 -33.90
C ASP A 320 -10.13 25.95 -32.43
N ALA A 321 -11.41 25.96 -32.05
CA ALA A 321 -11.91 25.62 -30.72
C ALA A 321 -12.55 24.23 -30.63
N ASN A 322 -12.91 23.61 -31.77
CA ASN A 322 -13.70 22.38 -31.84
C ASN A 322 -12.89 21.23 -32.45
N PHE A 323 -13.24 20.00 -32.09
CA PHE A 323 -12.74 18.79 -32.73
C PHE A 323 -13.71 18.40 -33.85
N ASP A 324 -13.44 18.89 -35.05
CA ASP A 324 -14.24 18.62 -36.25
C ASP A 324 -13.50 17.73 -37.26
N ASN A 325 -14.20 17.33 -38.31
CA ASN A 325 -13.64 16.50 -39.38
C ASN A 325 -12.50 17.20 -40.15
N ALA A 326 -12.35 18.53 -40.06
CA ALA A 326 -11.29 19.27 -40.73
C ALA A 326 -9.93 19.09 -40.04
N LEU A 327 -9.90 18.68 -38.77
CA LEU A 327 -8.68 18.35 -38.04
C LEU A 327 -8.01 17.05 -38.50
N GLY A 328 -8.79 16.13 -39.08
CA GLY A 328 -8.38 14.77 -39.43
C GLY A 328 -7.96 13.90 -38.22
N PRO A 329 -7.76 12.58 -38.39
CA PRO A 329 -7.37 11.68 -37.30
C PRO A 329 -5.97 11.93 -36.73
N THR A 330 -5.08 12.53 -37.53
CA THR A 330 -3.71 12.89 -37.14
C THR A 330 -3.65 14.18 -36.32
N GLY A 331 -4.57 15.12 -36.52
CA GLY A 331 -4.53 16.41 -35.83
C GLY A 331 -4.73 16.32 -34.31
N VAL A 332 -5.52 15.35 -33.82
CA VAL A 332 -5.71 15.12 -32.37
C VAL A 332 -4.45 14.49 -31.73
N ARG A 333 -3.64 13.74 -32.50
CA ARG A 333 -2.45 13.03 -31.99
C ARG A 333 -1.41 13.98 -31.41
N GLU A 334 -1.20 15.15 -32.02
CA GLU A 334 -0.23 16.13 -31.54
C GLU A 334 -0.59 16.68 -30.17
N TYR A 335 -1.89 16.91 -29.92
CA TYR A 335 -2.36 17.33 -28.60
C TYR A 335 -2.21 16.20 -27.57
N VAL A 336 -2.51 14.95 -27.96
CA VAL A 336 -2.33 13.78 -27.10
C VAL A 336 -0.85 13.58 -26.75
N TYR A 337 0.06 13.68 -27.73
CA TYR A 337 1.50 13.55 -27.52
C TYR A 337 2.06 14.64 -26.60
N LEU A 338 1.68 15.90 -26.86
CA LEU A 338 2.06 17.04 -26.05
C LEU A 338 1.60 16.89 -24.59
N THR A 339 0.37 16.43 -24.38
CA THR A 339 -0.22 16.26 -23.04
C THR A 339 0.24 14.98 -22.34
N ARG A 340 0.68 13.95 -23.08
CA ARG A 340 1.25 12.70 -22.55
C ARG A 340 2.64 12.92 -21.96
N SER A 341 3.50 13.70 -22.63
CA SER A 341 4.89 13.94 -22.24
C SER A 341 5.09 14.74 -20.94
N THR A 342 4.09 15.50 -20.46
CA THR A 342 4.15 16.17 -19.16
C THR A 342 3.70 15.34 -17.97
N VAL A 343 3.23 14.12 -18.20
CA VAL A 343 2.67 13.27 -17.13
C VAL A 343 3.40 11.93 -17.04
N GLU A 344 4.37 11.63 -17.90
CA GLU A 344 5.16 10.38 -17.75
C GLU A 344 6.09 10.38 -16.50
N GLU A 345 6.21 11.49 -15.75
CA GLU A 345 6.72 11.52 -14.36
C GLU A 345 5.62 11.49 -13.27
N ALA A 346 4.33 11.51 -13.63
CA ALA A 346 3.20 11.53 -12.68
C ALA A 346 2.09 10.49 -12.97
N THR A 347 2.21 9.68 -14.02
CA THR A 347 1.27 8.61 -14.40
C THR A 347 1.90 7.24 -14.59
N ALA A 348 3.15 7.04 -14.15
CA ALA A 348 3.63 5.71 -13.80
C ALA A 348 2.90 5.15 -12.54
N ASP A 349 2.14 6.00 -11.84
CA ASP A 349 1.61 5.74 -10.49
C ASP A 349 0.07 5.74 -10.37
N ARG A 350 -0.69 5.64 -11.48
CA ARG A 350 -2.17 5.64 -11.42
C ARG A 350 -2.84 4.70 -12.43
N HIS A 351 -2.54 3.41 -12.36
CA HIS A 351 -3.55 2.39 -12.59
C HIS A 351 -4.12 2.00 -11.24
N ASP A 352 -5.05 2.81 -10.73
CA ASP A 352 -5.67 2.53 -9.45
C ASP A 352 -7.11 3.03 -9.52
N GLN A 353 -8.07 2.10 -9.65
CA GLN A 353 -9.27 2.24 -8.83
C GLN A 353 -8.70 2.39 -7.42
N THR A 354 -8.82 3.58 -6.81
CA THR A 354 -8.17 3.90 -5.51
C THR A 354 -8.04 2.65 -4.66
N ALA A 355 -6.81 2.15 -4.53
CA ALA A 355 -6.48 0.96 -3.79
C ALA A 355 -7.14 1.15 -2.44
N LEU A 356 -8.03 0.22 -2.10
CA LEU A 356 -8.66 0.25 -0.80
C LEU A 356 -7.54 0.29 0.24
N PRO A 357 -7.71 0.97 1.39
CA PRO A 357 -6.62 1.15 2.37
C PRO A 357 -5.99 -0.15 2.90
N PHE A 358 -6.57 -1.31 2.57
CA PHE A 358 -6.11 -2.64 2.93
C PHE A 358 -5.52 -3.44 1.76
N GLU A 359 -5.51 -2.88 0.55
CA GLU A 359 -4.88 -3.54 -0.59
C GLU A 359 -3.37 -3.64 -0.33
N PRO A 360 -2.79 -4.83 -0.54
CA PRO A 360 -1.40 -5.07 -0.27
C PRO A 360 -0.52 -4.27 -1.24
N GLN A 361 0.70 -3.94 -0.81
CA GLN A 361 1.66 -3.31 -1.72
C GLN A 361 2.10 -4.31 -2.78
N MET A 362 2.12 -3.89 -4.04
CA MET A 362 2.42 -4.75 -5.18
C MET A 362 3.67 -4.28 -5.92
N VAL A 363 4.44 -5.24 -6.42
CA VAL A 363 5.61 -5.05 -7.27
C VAL A 363 5.31 -5.60 -8.65
N THR A 364 5.51 -4.79 -9.69
CA THR A 364 5.30 -5.21 -11.08
C THR A 364 6.51 -5.98 -11.60
N ILE A 365 6.29 -7.19 -12.10
CA ILE A 365 7.30 -8.00 -12.76
C ILE A 365 7.11 -7.91 -14.27
N PRO A 366 8.11 -7.45 -15.04
CA PRO A 366 7.96 -7.25 -16.47
C PRO A 366 7.80 -8.58 -17.21
N ALA A 367 7.07 -8.55 -18.33
CA ALA A 367 6.99 -9.67 -19.25
C ALA A 367 8.37 -10.04 -19.81
N GLY A 368 8.57 -11.31 -20.16
CA GLY A 368 9.76 -11.80 -20.85
C GLY A 368 10.39 -13.04 -20.23
N PRO A 369 11.47 -13.54 -20.86
CA PRO A 369 12.15 -14.76 -20.45
C PRO A 369 12.93 -14.59 -19.15
N PHE A 370 13.05 -15.68 -18.40
CA PHE A 370 13.99 -15.81 -17.28
C PHE A 370 14.52 -17.24 -17.16
N LEU A 371 15.66 -17.40 -16.48
CA LEU A 371 16.28 -18.69 -16.21
C LEU A 371 15.73 -19.31 -14.92
N MET A 372 14.88 -20.33 -15.06
CA MET A 372 14.31 -21.09 -13.96
C MET A 372 15.18 -22.30 -13.63
N GLY A 373 15.42 -22.54 -12.34
CA GLY A 373 16.19 -23.64 -11.80
C GLY A 373 17.66 -23.36 -11.57
N THR A 374 18.36 -24.43 -11.26
CA THR A 374 19.78 -24.46 -10.92
C THR A 374 20.56 -25.10 -12.07
N PRO A 375 21.68 -24.50 -12.52
CA PRO A 375 22.51 -25.11 -13.54
C PRO A 375 23.23 -26.35 -12.98
N GLU A 376 23.40 -27.39 -13.80
CA GLU A 376 24.06 -28.64 -13.38
C GLU A 376 25.48 -28.42 -12.84
N SER A 377 26.17 -27.40 -13.35
CA SER A 377 27.51 -27.00 -12.91
C SER A 377 27.57 -26.58 -11.44
N GLU A 378 26.47 -26.11 -10.85
CA GLU A 378 26.42 -25.69 -9.43
C GLU A 378 26.14 -26.86 -8.48
N MET A 379 25.68 -28.02 -8.96
CA MET A 379 25.32 -29.14 -8.09
C MET A 379 26.45 -29.58 -7.14
N PRO A 380 27.73 -29.71 -7.57
CA PRO A 380 28.81 -30.11 -6.67
C PRO A 380 29.08 -29.12 -5.54
N GLU A 381 28.82 -27.82 -5.77
CA GLU A 381 28.95 -26.78 -4.74
C GLU A 381 27.78 -26.87 -3.75
N LEU A 382 26.56 -27.04 -4.24
CA LEU A 382 25.37 -27.16 -3.42
C LEU A 382 25.36 -28.43 -2.55
N GLU A 383 25.99 -29.51 -3.00
CA GLU A 383 26.20 -30.70 -2.17
C GLU A 383 27.11 -30.42 -0.97
N LYS A 384 28.11 -29.53 -1.12
CA LYS A 384 28.96 -29.10 0.00
C LYS A 384 28.20 -28.24 1.01
N LEU A 385 27.12 -27.56 0.58
CA LEU A 385 26.18 -26.86 1.44
C LEU A 385 25.17 -27.79 2.14
N GLY A 386 25.33 -29.11 2.01
CA GLY A 386 24.55 -30.12 2.74
C GLY A 386 23.32 -30.63 2.00
N LEU A 387 23.09 -30.22 0.75
CA LEU A 387 21.96 -30.72 -0.05
C LEU A 387 22.25 -32.10 -0.64
N LYS A 388 21.30 -33.01 -0.49
CA LYS A 388 21.39 -34.35 -1.10
C LYS A 388 21.07 -34.26 -2.59
N ARG A 389 21.77 -35.03 -3.43
CA ARG A 389 21.52 -35.14 -4.88
C ARG A 389 20.05 -35.28 -5.24
N LYS A 390 19.30 -36.11 -4.50
CA LYS A 390 17.86 -36.32 -4.73
C LYS A 390 16.99 -35.06 -4.59
N VAL A 391 17.43 -34.09 -3.79
CA VAL A 391 16.76 -32.79 -3.63
C VAL A 391 17.11 -31.89 -4.81
N LEU A 392 18.40 -31.84 -5.17
CA LEU A 392 18.90 -31.04 -6.30
C LEU A 392 18.29 -31.48 -7.64
N ASN A 393 18.00 -32.76 -7.82
CA ASN A 393 17.32 -33.26 -9.03
C ASN A 393 15.92 -32.66 -9.25
N ARG A 394 15.35 -31.95 -8.27
CA ARG A 394 14.05 -31.28 -8.39
C ARG A 394 14.16 -29.84 -8.89
N GLU A 395 15.36 -29.29 -8.98
CA GLU A 395 15.62 -27.91 -9.43
C GLU A 395 16.54 -27.86 -10.67
N VAL A 396 16.90 -29.02 -11.23
CA VAL A 396 17.82 -29.20 -12.36
C VAL A 396 17.09 -29.96 -13.49
N PRO A 397 17.21 -29.55 -14.78
CA PRO A 397 18.12 -28.54 -15.30
C PRO A 397 17.58 -27.11 -15.25
N GLN A 398 18.50 -26.14 -15.24
CA GLN A 398 18.13 -24.75 -15.54
C GLN A 398 17.59 -24.66 -16.98
N HIS A 399 16.48 -23.96 -17.15
CA HIS A 399 15.82 -23.80 -18.45
C HIS A 399 15.13 -22.43 -18.52
N GLU A 400 14.92 -21.94 -19.73
CA GLU A 400 14.24 -20.66 -19.97
C GLU A 400 12.73 -20.84 -19.92
N ILE A 401 12.05 -19.91 -19.24
CA ILE A 401 10.59 -19.79 -19.22
C ILE A 401 10.23 -18.35 -19.57
N ASP A 402 9.30 -18.17 -20.52
CA ASP A 402 8.73 -16.87 -20.85
C ASP A 402 7.42 -16.66 -20.06
N LEU A 403 7.33 -15.56 -19.34
CA LEU A 403 6.17 -15.19 -18.53
C LEU A 403 5.63 -13.84 -19.00
N SER A 404 4.30 -13.71 -19.04
CA SER A 404 3.64 -12.40 -19.17
C SER A 404 3.98 -11.50 -17.99
N ALA A 405 3.69 -10.21 -18.10
CA ALA A 405 3.80 -9.30 -16.95
C ALA A 405 2.72 -9.67 -15.92
N TYR A 406 3.06 -9.52 -14.65
CA TYR A 406 2.16 -9.75 -13.51
C TYR A 406 2.64 -8.92 -12.32
N ALA A 407 1.85 -8.87 -11.24
CA ALA A 407 2.25 -8.26 -9.99
C ALA A 407 2.40 -9.30 -8.87
N ILE A 408 3.35 -9.09 -7.97
CA ILE A 408 3.52 -9.89 -6.76
C ILE A 408 3.49 -8.99 -5.55
N GLN A 409 2.89 -9.42 -4.45
CA GLN A 409 2.95 -8.65 -3.22
C GLN A 409 4.41 -8.37 -2.86
N ARG A 410 4.69 -7.14 -2.47
CA ARG A 410 6.04 -6.70 -2.11
C ARG A 410 6.58 -7.46 -0.89
N TYR A 411 5.68 -7.82 0.02
CA TYR A 411 5.96 -8.45 1.29
C TYR A 411 4.98 -9.59 1.55
N PRO A 412 5.33 -10.53 2.43
CA PRO A 412 4.37 -11.50 2.86
C PRO A 412 3.10 -10.96 3.48
N VAL A 413 1.98 -11.65 3.22
CA VAL A 413 0.68 -11.34 3.81
C VAL A 413 0.86 -11.26 5.31
N THR A 414 0.57 -10.10 5.87
CA THR A 414 0.75 -9.81 7.28
C THR A 414 -0.44 -10.29 8.11
N ASN A 415 -0.26 -10.37 9.43
CA ASN A 415 -1.37 -10.67 10.33
C ASN A 415 -2.47 -9.60 10.23
N VAL A 416 -2.16 -8.31 10.06
CA VAL A 416 -3.22 -7.28 9.92
C VAL A 416 -4.03 -7.44 8.63
N GLU A 417 -3.39 -7.84 7.53
CA GLU A 417 -4.07 -8.09 6.26
C GLU A 417 -4.95 -9.35 6.34
N PHE A 418 -4.41 -10.46 6.86
CA PHE A 418 -5.18 -11.69 7.03
C PHE A 418 -6.29 -11.54 8.09
N GLY A 419 -6.09 -10.70 9.11
CA GLY A 419 -7.09 -10.39 10.12
C GLY A 419 -8.37 -9.82 9.52
N ARG A 420 -8.27 -9.02 8.44
CA ARG A 420 -9.45 -8.50 7.73
C ARG A 420 -10.26 -9.61 7.06
N PHE A 421 -9.61 -10.62 6.50
CA PHE A 421 -10.29 -11.80 5.96
C PHE A 421 -11.07 -12.55 7.05
N ILE A 422 -10.53 -12.64 8.27
CA ILE A 422 -11.23 -13.22 9.42
C ILE A 422 -12.40 -12.34 9.86
N ASP A 423 -12.18 -11.04 10.05
CA ASP A 423 -13.17 -10.07 10.51
C ASP A 423 -14.38 -9.97 9.56
N GLU A 424 -14.13 -10.11 8.26
CA GLU A 424 -15.18 -10.14 7.23
C GLU A 424 -15.78 -11.54 7.01
N GLN A 425 -15.59 -12.46 7.96
CA GLN A 425 -16.20 -13.79 7.97
C GLN A 425 -15.77 -14.66 6.78
N GLY A 426 -14.56 -14.47 6.25
CA GLY A 426 -14.04 -15.22 5.11
C GLY A 426 -13.99 -16.74 5.31
N TYR A 427 -13.83 -17.21 6.56
CA TYR A 427 -13.94 -18.63 6.91
C TYR A 427 -15.37 -19.20 6.77
N GLN A 428 -16.40 -18.36 6.70
CA GLN A 428 -17.81 -18.79 6.65
C GLN A 428 -18.38 -18.72 5.22
N ILE A 429 -17.72 -18.02 4.30
CA ILE A 429 -18.21 -17.80 2.94
C ILE A 429 -17.66 -18.88 2.01
N ARG A 430 -18.52 -19.82 1.59
CA ARG A 430 -18.17 -20.98 0.74
C ARG A 430 -17.47 -20.58 -0.56
N ASP A 431 -17.87 -19.47 -1.17
CA ASP A 431 -17.42 -19.06 -2.53
C ASP A 431 -15.92 -18.75 -2.60
N TYR A 432 -15.27 -18.48 -1.46
CA TYR A 432 -13.83 -18.24 -1.43
C TYR A 432 -13.00 -19.53 -1.44
N TRP A 433 -13.61 -20.67 -1.11
CA TRP A 433 -12.87 -21.91 -0.88
C TRP A 433 -12.93 -22.84 -2.10
N THR A 434 -11.86 -23.58 -2.33
CA THR A 434 -11.92 -24.76 -3.22
C THR A 434 -12.81 -25.84 -2.61
N GLU A 435 -13.29 -26.79 -3.42
CA GLU A 435 -14.15 -27.87 -2.90
C GLU A 435 -13.43 -28.69 -1.82
N ALA A 436 -12.19 -29.09 -2.11
CA ALA A 436 -11.37 -29.82 -1.14
C ALA A 436 -11.06 -28.98 0.11
N GLY A 437 -10.79 -27.69 -0.06
CA GLY A 437 -10.50 -26.78 1.05
C GLY A 437 -11.69 -26.59 1.98
N TRP A 438 -12.90 -26.43 1.42
CA TRP A 438 -14.12 -26.29 2.22
C TRP A 438 -14.41 -27.54 3.03
N GLN A 439 -14.37 -28.72 2.40
CA GLN A 439 -14.57 -29.99 3.10
C GLN A 439 -13.57 -30.19 4.23
N GLN A 440 -12.31 -29.84 3.98
CA GLN A 440 -11.22 -29.93 4.93
C GLN A 440 -11.40 -28.96 6.12
N LYS A 441 -11.80 -27.71 5.84
CA LYS A 441 -12.09 -26.68 6.86
C LYS A 441 -13.28 -27.07 7.73
N GLU A 442 -14.36 -27.59 7.15
CA GLU A 442 -15.55 -28.06 7.89
C GLU A 442 -15.23 -29.27 8.76
N ARG A 443 -14.49 -30.25 8.24
CA ARG A 443 -14.13 -31.47 8.96
C ARG A 443 -13.32 -31.19 10.22
N ASP A 444 -12.37 -30.26 10.12
CA ASP A 444 -11.41 -29.97 11.20
C ASP A 444 -11.77 -28.67 11.96
N GLY A 445 -12.88 -28.02 11.63
CA GLY A 445 -13.45 -26.88 12.36
C GLY A 445 -12.62 -25.60 12.33
N TRP A 446 -11.99 -25.25 11.19
CA TRP A 446 -11.11 -24.09 11.13
C TRP A 446 -11.88 -22.77 11.13
N THR A 447 -11.42 -21.84 11.96
CA THR A 447 -12.00 -20.49 12.11
C THR A 447 -10.96 -19.37 12.04
N GLN A 448 -9.68 -19.73 12.20
CA GLN A 448 -8.54 -18.83 12.18
C GLN A 448 -7.24 -19.65 11.98
N PRO A 449 -6.10 -19.01 11.67
CA PRO A 449 -4.81 -19.67 11.60
C PRO A 449 -4.39 -20.32 12.93
N ARG A 450 -3.56 -21.36 12.87
CA ARG A 450 -3.22 -22.20 14.05
C ARG A 450 -2.48 -21.44 15.14
N TYR A 451 -1.66 -20.47 14.76
CA TYR A 451 -0.86 -19.67 15.67
C TYR A 451 -1.41 -18.26 15.90
N TRP A 452 -2.66 -18.00 15.51
CA TRP A 452 -3.28 -16.67 15.56
C TRP A 452 -3.27 -16.00 16.94
N ALA A 453 -3.42 -16.79 18.00
CA ALA A 453 -3.42 -16.30 19.39
C ALA A 453 -2.04 -16.37 20.07
N ASP A 454 -1.01 -16.84 19.36
CA ASP A 454 0.34 -16.99 19.93
C ASP A 454 1.13 -15.70 19.73
N SER A 455 1.48 -15.05 20.84
CA SER A 455 2.17 -13.76 20.88
C SER A 455 3.56 -13.77 20.22
N ARG A 456 4.10 -14.94 19.87
CA ARG A 456 5.35 -15.06 19.13
C ARG A 456 5.18 -14.76 17.64
N TRP A 457 3.96 -14.86 17.12
CA TRP A 457 3.69 -14.88 15.68
C TRP A 457 2.54 -13.99 15.22
N ASN A 458 1.88 -13.26 16.12
CA ASN A 458 0.64 -12.54 15.84
C ASN A 458 0.80 -11.01 15.83
N ASP A 459 2.04 -10.49 15.77
CA ASP A 459 2.24 -9.05 15.60
C ASP A 459 1.62 -8.58 14.28
N PRO A 460 0.88 -7.45 14.24
CA PRO A 460 0.20 -6.98 13.04
C PRO A 460 1.08 -6.87 11.80
N ALA A 461 2.37 -6.54 11.96
CA ALA A 461 3.32 -6.36 10.87
C ALA A 461 4.14 -7.63 10.54
N GLN A 462 4.02 -8.70 11.33
CA GLN A 462 4.61 -10.00 11.02
C GLN A 462 3.84 -10.71 9.90
N PRO A 463 4.51 -11.57 9.12
CA PRO A 463 3.83 -12.47 8.19
C PRO A 463 2.87 -13.39 8.94
N VAL A 464 1.70 -13.63 8.35
CA VAL A 464 0.73 -14.59 8.87
C VAL A 464 1.29 -16.01 8.78
N VAL A 465 1.07 -16.78 9.84
CA VAL A 465 1.62 -18.13 10.01
C VAL A 465 0.56 -19.13 10.44
N GLY A 466 0.85 -20.43 10.30
CA GLY A 466 -0.09 -21.49 10.67
C GLY A 466 -1.31 -21.53 9.73
N VAL A 467 -1.11 -21.13 8.48
CA VAL A 467 -2.08 -21.14 7.39
C VAL A 467 -1.82 -22.32 6.47
N SER A 468 -2.87 -23.07 6.17
CA SER A 468 -2.84 -24.10 5.13
C SER A 468 -2.85 -23.48 3.73
N TRP A 469 -2.54 -24.28 2.70
CA TRP A 469 -2.66 -23.83 1.31
C TRP A 469 -4.09 -23.44 0.96
N TYR A 470 -5.08 -24.17 1.50
CA TYR A 470 -6.49 -23.87 1.30
C TYR A 470 -6.90 -22.51 1.88
N GLU A 471 -6.39 -22.16 3.07
CA GLU A 471 -6.61 -20.84 3.67
C GLU A 471 -5.95 -19.74 2.85
N ALA A 472 -4.74 -19.95 2.33
CA ALA A 472 -4.06 -18.99 1.47
C ALA A 472 -4.82 -18.77 0.14
N ALA A 473 -5.29 -19.85 -0.50
CA ALA A 473 -6.11 -19.76 -1.70
C ALA A 473 -7.44 -19.03 -1.43
N ALA A 474 -8.08 -19.28 -0.29
CA ALA A 474 -9.32 -18.62 0.10
C ALA A 474 -9.13 -17.13 0.40
N TYR A 475 -8.04 -16.76 1.06
CA TYR A 475 -7.67 -15.36 1.25
C TYR A 475 -7.49 -14.64 -0.09
N ALA A 476 -6.76 -15.25 -1.04
CA ALA A 476 -6.57 -14.66 -2.36
C ALA A 476 -7.90 -14.48 -3.12
N ALA A 477 -8.81 -15.46 -3.05
CA ALA A 477 -10.13 -15.38 -3.65
C ALA A 477 -11.01 -14.29 -3.00
N TRP A 478 -10.96 -14.16 -1.67
CA TRP A 478 -11.63 -13.06 -0.95
C TRP A 478 -11.08 -11.71 -1.37
N LEU A 479 -9.76 -11.54 -1.39
CA LEU A 479 -9.12 -10.29 -1.78
C LEU A 479 -9.49 -9.91 -3.22
N ALA A 480 -9.54 -10.89 -4.12
CA ALA A 480 -9.98 -10.70 -5.49
C ALA A 480 -11.43 -10.21 -5.57
N ALA A 481 -12.33 -10.83 -4.81
CA ALA A 481 -13.74 -10.44 -4.77
C ALA A 481 -13.93 -9.03 -4.18
N LYS A 482 -13.13 -8.63 -3.19
CA LYS A 482 -13.25 -7.35 -2.50
C LYS A 482 -12.74 -6.17 -3.30
N THR A 483 -11.65 -6.38 -4.01
CA THR A 483 -10.95 -5.35 -4.79
C THR A 483 -11.41 -5.32 -6.25
N ASN A 484 -12.11 -6.37 -6.70
CA ASN A 484 -12.43 -6.62 -8.10
C ASN A 484 -11.18 -6.65 -8.99
N ARG A 485 -10.08 -7.15 -8.42
CA ARG A 485 -8.81 -7.41 -9.10
C ARG A 485 -8.51 -8.90 -9.05
N PRO A 486 -7.77 -9.46 -10.02
CA PRO A 486 -7.60 -10.91 -10.12
C PRO A 486 -6.50 -11.45 -9.17
N TYR A 487 -6.65 -11.25 -7.86
CA TYR A 487 -5.77 -11.85 -6.85
C TYR A 487 -5.83 -13.39 -6.86
N ARG A 488 -4.67 -14.03 -6.68
CA ARG A 488 -4.47 -15.49 -6.67
C ARG A 488 -3.11 -15.86 -6.04
N LEU A 489 -2.80 -17.14 -5.86
CA LEU A 489 -1.44 -17.56 -5.50
C LEU A 489 -0.46 -17.48 -6.69
N PRO A 490 0.86 -17.26 -6.44
CA PRO A 490 1.89 -17.42 -7.46
C PRO A 490 1.91 -18.82 -8.06
N THR A 491 2.18 -18.92 -9.36
CA THR A 491 2.85 -20.13 -9.85
C THR A 491 4.29 -20.17 -9.32
N GLU A 492 4.89 -21.34 -9.24
CA GLU A 492 6.28 -21.46 -8.78
C GLU A 492 7.28 -20.78 -9.72
N ALA A 493 6.94 -20.66 -11.01
CA ALA A 493 7.76 -19.96 -12.00
C ALA A 493 7.69 -18.44 -11.80
N GLU A 494 6.49 -17.91 -11.54
CA GLU A 494 6.32 -16.49 -11.21
C GLU A 494 7.08 -16.14 -9.93
N TRP A 495 6.89 -16.93 -8.86
CA TRP A 495 7.61 -16.69 -7.60
C TRP A 495 9.13 -16.64 -7.81
N GLU A 496 9.68 -17.59 -8.57
CA GLU A 496 11.12 -17.65 -8.80
C GLU A 496 11.66 -16.49 -9.63
N LYS A 497 10.93 -16.06 -10.67
CA LYS A 497 11.28 -14.88 -11.46
C LYS A 497 11.26 -13.63 -10.58
N ALA A 498 10.24 -13.46 -9.75
CA ALA A 498 10.14 -12.35 -8.82
C ALA A 498 11.30 -12.30 -7.82
N ALA A 499 11.73 -13.47 -7.31
CA ALA A 499 12.82 -13.58 -6.36
C ALA A 499 14.19 -13.28 -6.97
N ARG A 500 14.45 -13.71 -8.21
CA ARG A 500 15.82 -13.74 -8.78
C ARG A 500 16.06 -12.84 -9.98
N GLY A 501 15.03 -12.32 -10.64
CA GLY A 501 15.21 -11.62 -11.90
C GLY A 501 15.47 -12.56 -13.08
N SER A 502 16.08 -12.02 -14.14
CA SER A 502 16.34 -12.74 -15.40
C SER A 502 17.74 -13.33 -15.52
N ASP A 503 18.65 -13.04 -14.59
CA ASP A 503 20.09 -13.40 -14.66
C ASP A 503 20.45 -14.72 -13.98
N GLY A 504 19.49 -15.40 -13.35
CA GLY A 504 19.69 -16.71 -12.74
C GLY A 504 20.45 -16.69 -11.41
N ARG A 505 20.55 -15.54 -10.73
CA ARG A 505 21.23 -15.42 -9.42
C ARG A 505 20.72 -16.41 -8.35
N ARG A 506 21.58 -16.77 -7.42
CA ARG A 506 21.31 -17.79 -6.39
C ARG A 506 20.37 -17.30 -5.28
N TYR A 507 20.51 -16.05 -4.85
CA TYR A 507 19.71 -15.35 -3.84
C TYR A 507 19.18 -14.03 -4.42
N PRO A 508 18.16 -13.39 -3.82
CA PRO A 508 17.60 -12.14 -4.35
C PRO A 508 18.64 -11.04 -4.58
N TRP A 509 19.58 -10.91 -3.65
CA TRP A 509 20.67 -9.93 -3.67
C TRP A 509 21.92 -10.34 -4.46
N GLY A 510 22.00 -11.57 -4.97
CA GLY A 510 23.17 -12.03 -5.74
C GLY A 510 23.54 -13.50 -5.52
N ASN A 511 24.79 -13.86 -5.77
CA ASN A 511 25.25 -15.25 -5.70
C ASN A 511 25.88 -15.63 -4.37
N ASP A 512 26.38 -14.64 -3.63
CA ASP A 512 27.03 -14.84 -2.35
C ASP A 512 26.01 -14.75 -1.21
N TRP A 513 26.12 -15.67 -0.25
CA TRP A 513 25.24 -15.69 0.92
C TRP A 513 25.53 -14.50 1.83
N GLN A 514 24.48 -13.76 2.18
CA GLN A 514 24.52 -12.63 3.11
C GLN A 514 23.50 -12.90 4.23
N PRO A 515 23.90 -13.42 5.40
CA PRO A 515 22.98 -13.78 6.47
C PRO A 515 22.17 -12.57 6.98
N GLU A 516 22.73 -11.37 6.95
CA GLU A 516 22.10 -10.12 7.34
C GLU A 516 21.00 -9.64 6.38
N SER A 517 20.89 -10.22 5.17
CA SER A 517 19.93 -9.80 4.15
C SER A 517 18.60 -10.56 4.19
N CYS A 518 18.41 -11.47 5.16
CA CYS A 518 17.14 -12.15 5.39
C CYS A 518 17.00 -12.72 6.81
N ASN A 519 15.77 -13.02 7.23
CA ASN A 519 15.57 -13.80 8.45
C ASN A 519 15.84 -15.29 8.20
N ASN A 520 16.89 -15.82 8.83
CA ASN A 520 17.34 -17.20 8.64
C ASN A 520 17.83 -17.79 9.97
N LYS A 521 18.14 -19.09 9.95
CA LYS A 521 18.50 -19.83 11.17
C LYS A 521 19.73 -19.28 11.88
N ALA A 522 20.73 -18.81 11.12
CA ALA A 522 21.97 -18.29 11.67
C ALA A 522 21.77 -16.95 12.40
N ASN A 523 20.77 -16.14 12.03
CA ASN A 523 20.44 -14.89 12.72
C ASN A 523 19.79 -15.12 14.10
N GLY A 524 19.37 -16.35 14.41
CA GLY A 524 19.11 -16.78 15.79
C GLY A 524 17.86 -16.21 16.47
N LEU A 525 16.98 -15.51 15.74
CA LEU A 525 15.77 -14.91 16.32
C LEU A 525 14.72 -15.95 16.74
N GLY A 526 14.74 -17.13 16.13
CA GLY A 526 13.83 -18.23 16.46
C GLY A 526 12.35 -17.98 16.16
N ARG A 527 12.04 -16.90 15.42
CA ARG A 527 10.69 -16.47 15.04
C ARG A 527 10.71 -15.58 13.79
N THR A 528 9.54 -15.28 13.24
CA THR A 528 9.36 -14.30 12.17
C THR A 528 9.58 -12.88 12.68
N THR A 529 9.94 -11.96 11.79
CA THR A 529 10.06 -10.52 12.07
C THR A 529 8.99 -9.73 11.31
N PRO A 530 8.74 -8.46 11.66
CA PRO A 530 7.98 -7.57 10.79
C PRO A 530 8.50 -7.59 9.36
N VAL A 531 7.59 -7.53 8.40
CA VAL A 531 7.93 -7.54 6.97
C VAL A 531 8.77 -6.32 6.61
N GLY A 532 9.70 -6.49 5.67
CA GLY A 532 10.55 -5.41 5.18
C GLY A 532 11.69 -4.99 6.12
N GLN A 533 11.96 -5.74 7.19
CA GLN A 533 13.06 -5.42 8.11
C GLN A 533 14.45 -5.53 7.47
N TYR A 534 14.58 -6.28 6.37
CA TYR A 534 15.85 -6.54 5.68
C TYR A 534 16.07 -5.63 4.46
N LEU A 535 15.27 -4.59 4.29
CA LEU A 535 15.35 -3.68 3.15
C LEU A 535 16.49 -2.66 3.31
N PRO A 536 17.09 -2.19 2.20
CA PRO A 536 16.90 -2.68 0.83
C PRO A 536 17.81 -3.88 0.49
N THR A 537 18.67 -4.32 1.41
CA THR A 537 19.71 -5.33 1.11
C THR A 537 19.16 -6.71 0.82
N GLY A 538 17.96 -7.04 1.32
CA GLY A 538 17.23 -8.27 1.06
C GLY A 538 16.32 -8.24 -0.17
N ASP A 539 16.20 -7.10 -0.86
CA ASP A 539 15.29 -6.96 -2.00
C ASP A 539 15.72 -7.78 -3.22
N SER A 540 14.74 -8.32 -3.92
CA SER A 540 14.94 -8.85 -5.27
C SER A 540 15.24 -7.72 -6.27
N PRO A 541 15.71 -8.05 -7.49
CA PRO A 541 15.95 -7.05 -8.55
C PRO A 541 14.74 -6.21 -8.92
N PHE A 542 13.54 -6.71 -8.62
CA PHE A 542 12.29 -6.02 -8.90
C PHE A 542 11.75 -5.28 -7.66
N GLY A 543 12.37 -5.42 -6.49
CA GLY A 543 11.96 -4.76 -5.25
C GLY A 543 10.98 -5.58 -4.39
N ALA A 544 10.85 -6.89 -4.65
CA ALA A 544 10.12 -7.81 -3.78
C ALA A 544 11.03 -8.20 -2.59
N GLY A 545 10.56 -7.91 -1.38
CA GLY A 545 11.29 -8.14 -0.13
C GLY A 545 10.98 -9.50 0.46
N ASP A 546 11.82 -9.96 1.39
CA ASP A 546 11.63 -11.18 2.17
C ASP A 546 11.48 -12.49 1.35
N MET A 547 11.82 -12.47 0.06
CA MET A 547 11.77 -13.62 -0.87
C MET A 547 12.74 -14.76 -0.49
N ALA A 548 13.62 -14.56 0.48
CA ALA A 548 14.50 -15.56 1.05
C ALA A 548 14.37 -15.53 2.57
N GLY A 549 14.24 -16.69 3.21
CA GLY A 549 14.04 -16.76 4.66
C GLY A 549 12.63 -16.37 5.09
N GLN A 550 12.48 -15.79 6.28
CA GLN A 550 11.19 -15.42 6.91
C GLN A 550 10.20 -16.57 7.02
N VAL A 551 9.49 -16.90 5.95
CA VAL A 551 8.35 -17.83 5.90
C VAL A 551 8.31 -18.59 4.57
N TRP A 552 7.85 -19.85 4.62
CA TRP A 552 7.74 -20.72 3.43
C TRP A 552 6.50 -20.40 2.59
N GLU A 553 6.66 -19.87 1.40
CA GLU A 553 5.53 -19.32 0.65
C GLU A 553 4.83 -20.34 -0.25
N TRP A 554 3.50 -20.44 -0.12
CA TRP A 554 2.64 -21.30 -0.95
C TRP A 554 2.53 -20.81 -2.39
N CYS A 555 2.76 -21.72 -3.34
CA CYS A 555 2.45 -21.54 -4.76
C CYS A 555 1.20 -22.34 -5.16
N SER A 556 0.52 -21.94 -6.25
CA SER A 556 -0.56 -22.72 -6.86
C SER A 556 -0.07 -24.04 -7.44
N SER A 557 1.20 -24.10 -7.86
CA SER A 557 1.79 -25.24 -8.55
C SER A 557 1.73 -26.53 -7.74
N LYS A 558 1.14 -27.57 -8.34
CA LYS A 558 1.10 -28.93 -7.83
C LYS A 558 2.48 -29.60 -7.97
N TYR A 559 2.86 -30.38 -6.96
CA TYR A 559 3.94 -31.38 -7.06
C TYR A 559 3.38 -32.79 -7.33
N GLY A 560 2.18 -33.09 -6.82
CA GLY A 560 1.47 -34.38 -6.97
C GLY A 560 1.25 -35.15 -5.66
N GLY A 561 0.36 -36.13 -5.67
CA GLY A 561 -0.11 -36.85 -4.48
C GLY A 561 0.91 -37.78 -3.79
N GLY A 562 1.26 -37.42 -2.55
CA GLY A 562 1.66 -38.28 -1.41
C GLY A 562 2.93 -39.14 -1.45
N GLY A 563 3.41 -39.54 -2.63
CA GLY A 563 4.56 -40.43 -2.81
C GLY A 563 5.91 -39.72 -3.00
N ASP A 564 6.99 -40.51 -3.10
CA ASP A 564 8.34 -39.99 -3.39
C ASP A 564 8.49 -39.46 -4.83
N LYS A 565 7.68 -39.97 -5.77
CA LYS A 565 7.70 -39.55 -7.18
C LYS A 565 6.70 -38.42 -7.42
N PRO A 566 7.12 -37.29 -8.03
CA PRO A 566 6.21 -36.22 -8.43
C PRO A 566 5.27 -36.70 -9.54
N GLN A 567 4.03 -36.21 -9.52
CA GLN A 567 3.12 -36.30 -10.67
C GLN A 567 3.46 -35.21 -11.69
N PHE A 568 3.91 -34.05 -11.20
CA PHE A 568 4.35 -32.92 -11.99
C PHE A 568 5.86 -32.78 -11.85
N ASP A 569 6.58 -33.46 -12.74
CA ASP A 569 8.04 -33.51 -12.69
C ASP A 569 8.67 -32.17 -13.10
N TYR A 570 9.95 -32.03 -12.78
CA TYR A 570 10.80 -30.94 -13.24
C TYR A 570 11.53 -31.34 -14.54
N PRO A 571 11.75 -30.46 -15.54
CA PRO A 571 11.56 -28.99 -15.57
C PRO A 571 10.09 -28.54 -15.55
N TYR A 572 9.87 -27.26 -15.21
CA TYR A 572 8.54 -26.66 -15.13
C TYR A 572 7.85 -26.63 -16.50
N ARG A 573 6.55 -26.94 -16.51
CA ARG A 573 5.73 -26.95 -17.72
C ARG A 573 4.40 -26.24 -17.43
N PRO A 574 4.14 -25.05 -18.01
CA PRO A 574 2.96 -24.26 -17.66
C PRO A 574 1.62 -24.92 -18.03
N ASN A 575 1.61 -25.80 -19.03
CA ASN A 575 0.39 -26.35 -19.63
C ASN A 575 0.12 -27.82 -19.28
N ASP A 576 0.72 -28.37 -18.23
CA ASP A 576 0.51 -29.77 -17.84
C ASP A 576 -0.58 -29.96 -16.76
N GLY A 577 -1.30 -28.89 -16.42
CA GLY A 577 -2.38 -28.90 -15.43
C GLY A 577 -1.91 -28.70 -13.98
N ARG A 578 -0.61 -28.45 -13.74
CA ARG A 578 -0.08 -28.22 -12.39
C ARG A 578 -0.64 -26.98 -11.68
N GLU A 579 -1.22 -26.03 -12.41
CA GLU A 579 -1.78 -24.80 -11.84
C GLU A 579 -3.28 -24.88 -11.53
N ASP A 580 -3.87 -26.07 -11.66
CA ASP A 580 -5.23 -26.32 -11.18
C ASP A 580 -5.30 -26.11 -9.65
N VAL A 581 -6.22 -25.28 -9.21
CA VAL A 581 -6.39 -24.95 -7.79
C VAL A 581 -7.16 -26.02 -7.03
N GLU A 582 -7.88 -26.92 -7.71
CA GLU A 582 -8.67 -27.95 -7.05
C GLU A 582 -7.83 -29.15 -6.60
N GLY A 583 -8.45 -29.97 -5.74
CA GLY A 583 -7.92 -31.26 -5.29
C GLY A 583 -7.04 -31.23 -4.03
N THR A 584 -6.36 -32.35 -3.78
CA THR A 584 -5.62 -32.62 -2.53
C THR A 584 -4.12 -32.85 -2.76
N ASP A 585 -3.63 -32.60 -3.97
CA ASP A 585 -2.22 -32.78 -4.31
C ASP A 585 -1.32 -31.88 -3.49
N THR A 586 -0.12 -32.38 -3.16
CA THR A 586 0.91 -31.55 -2.51
C THR A 586 1.25 -30.34 -3.39
N ARG A 587 1.47 -29.19 -2.74
CA ARG A 587 1.70 -27.90 -3.37
C ARG A 587 3.14 -27.46 -3.14
N ILE A 588 3.70 -26.71 -4.09
CA ILE A 588 5.06 -26.18 -4.00
C ILE A 588 5.15 -25.08 -2.95
N LEU A 589 6.27 -25.08 -2.23
CA LEU A 589 6.67 -24.06 -1.26
C LEU A 589 8.03 -23.49 -1.69
N ARG A 590 8.20 -22.16 -1.55
CA ARG A 590 9.41 -21.42 -1.95
C ARG A 590 9.95 -20.52 -0.83
N GLY A 591 11.18 -20.01 -1.01
CA GLY A 591 11.79 -18.98 -0.15
C GLY A 591 12.60 -19.47 1.05
N GLY A 592 12.21 -20.58 1.67
CA GLY A 592 12.79 -21.00 2.95
C GLY A 592 12.04 -20.39 4.12
N SER A 593 12.66 -20.33 5.30
CA SER A 593 12.05 -19.71 6.49
C SER A 593 13.13 -19.26 7.48
N TRP A 594 12.71 -18.56 8.53
CA TRP A 594 13.58 -18.17 9.66
C TRP A 594 14.36 -19.33 10.28
N ASN A 595 13.93 -20.59 10.10
CA ASN A 595 14.59 -21.77 10.65
C ASN A 595 15.43 -22.54 9.62
N ASN A 596 15.70 -21.95 8.46
CA ASN A 596 16.47 -22.57 7.40
C ASN A 596 17.83 -21.91 7.18
N ASP A 597 18.78 -22.72 6.72
CA ASP A 597 20.15 -22.30 6.38
C ASP A 597 20.21 -21.86 4.90
N ALA A 598 21.33 -21.22 4.53
CA ALA A 598 21.58 -20.66 3.20
C ALA A 598 21.17 -21.58 2.03
N ALA A 599 21.46 -22.89 2.13
CA ALA A 599 21.19 -23.85 1.08
C ALA A 599 19.71 -23.97 0.69
N VAL A 600 18.81 -23.68 1.63
CA VAL A 600 17.36 -23.79 1.49
C VAL A 600 16.73 -22.44 1.11
N CYS A 601 17.38 -21.32 1.45
CA CYS A 601 16.93 -19.96 1.12
C CYS A 601 17.29 -19.49 -0.30
N ARG A 602 17.72 -20.40 -1.18
CA ARG A 602 18.06 -20.08 -2.58
C ARG A 602 16.79 -19.90 -3.40
N CYS A 603 16.81 -19.00 -4.38
CA CYS A 603 15.65 -18.73 -5.24
C CYS A 603 15.15 -19.98 -6.00
N GLY A 604 16.08 -20.85 -6.43
CA GLY A 604 15.76 -22.09 -7.14
C GLY A 604 15.37 -23.27 -6.25
N PHE A 605 15.45 -23.14 -4.92
CA PHE A 605 15.11 -24.25 -4.02
C PHE A 605 13.60 -24.49 -4.01
N ARG A 606 13.20 -25.77 -4.11
CA ARG A 606 11.80 -26.19 -4.17
C ARG A 606 11.48 -27.14 -3.00
N SER A 607 10.50 -26.76 -2.18
CA SER A 607 9.89 -27.62 -1.19
C SER A 607 8.46 -27.97 -1.57
N ARG A 608 7.82 -28.83 -0.78
CA ARG A 608 6.41 -29.20 -0.95
C ARG A 608 5.75 -29.48 0.38
N GLY A 609 4.47 -29.18 0.47
CA GLY A 609 3.64 -29.54 1.63
C GLY A 609 2.29 -30.10 1.19
N TYR A 610 1.65 -30.87 2.05
CA TYR A 610 0.24 -31.20 1.85
C TYR A 610 -0.59 -29.93 1.98
N PRO A 611 -1.65 -29.77 1.17
CA PRO A 611 -2.40 -28.52 1.15
C PRO A 611 -3.16 -28.25 2.44
N TYR A 612 -3.40 -29.28 3.26
CA TYR A 612 -3.97 -29.16 4.59
C TYR A 612 -2.93 -28.93 5.69
N SER A 613 -1.63 -29.08 5.43
CA SER A 613 -0.58 -28.87 6.44
C SER A 613 -0.42 -27.38 6.74
N TRP A 614 -0.16 -27.05 8.01
CA TRP A 614 0.02 -25.69 8.52
C TRP A 614 1.40 -25.50 9.20
N ASP A 615 2.29 -26.46 9.02
CA ASP A 615 3.67 -26.39 9.54
C ASP A 615 4.55 -25.39 8.75
N TYR A 616 3.99 -24.74 7.71
CA TYR A 616 4.66 -23.84 6.76
C TYR A 616 3.79 -22.57 6.52
N PHE A 617 4.40 -21.45 6.16
CA PHE A 617 3.93 -20.09 6.48
C PHE A 617 3.72 -19.22 5.19
N GLY A 618 2.48 -18.92 4.74
CA GLY A 618 2.19 -18.51 3.34
C GLY A 618 2.03 -17.01 2.97
N MET A 619 2.14 -16.71 1.65
CA MET A 619 1.89 -15.44 0.92
C MET A 619 0.77 -15.54 -0.14
N CYS A 620 0.33 -14.40 -0.74
CA CYS A 620 -0.61 -14.29 -1.88
C CYS A 620 -0.14 -13.30 -2.99
N GLN A 621 -0.67 -13.39 -4.22
CA GLN A 621 -0.32 -12.59 -5.43
C GLN A 621 -1.52 -11.91 -6.12
N GLU A 622 -1.28 -10.96 -7.05
CA GLU A 622 -2.27 -10.29 -7.91
C GLU A 622 -1.95 -10.50 -9.39
N LYS A 623 -2.89 -10.99 -10.21
CA LYS A 623 -2.61 -11.27 -11.63
C LYS A 623 -2.66 -10.03 -12.52
#